data_AF-A0A960WH97-F1
#
_entry.id   AF-A0A960WH97-F1
#
_cell.length_a   1.000
_cell.length_b   1.000
_cell.length_c   1.000
_cell.angle_alpha   90.00
_cell.angle_beta   90.00
_cell.angle_gamma   90.00
#
_symmetry.space_group_name_H-M   'P 1'
#
loop_
_entity.id
_entity.type
_entity.pdbx_description
1 polymer ?
#
loop_
_entity_poly.entity_id
_entity_poly.type
_entity_poly.pdbx_seq_one_letter_code
_entity_poly.pdbx_strand_id
1 'polypeptide(L)'
;MLLFIRIFLILYGVIALATGFMGITASYDATTSLPVLDNNHRFVASIWASTSLAFFYVALNPSEVALFRFLMIALFIGGVIRSLALINYSPTPFMIFGIAIELIPTTLMFWMHTKLLNEGSL
;
A
#
# COMPACT_ATOMS: atom_id res chain seq x y z
N MET A 1 -12.61 -6.28 15.90
CA MET A 1 -12.32 -6.16 14.46
C MET A 1 -11.91 -4.74 14.09
N LEU A 2 -12.65 -3.72 14.54
CA LEU A 2 -12.33 -2.31 14.28
C LEU A 2 -10.91 -1.90 14.71
N LEU A 3 -10.48 -2.28 15.92
CA LEU A 3 -9.12 -1.99 16.40
C LEU A 3 -8.03 -2.55 15.47
N PHE A 4 -8.21 -3.77 14.96
CA PHE A 4 -7.26 -4.38 14.02
C PHE A 4 -7.21 -3.61 12.71
N ILE A 5 -8.36 -3.24 12.13
CA ILE A 5 -8.42 -2.40 10.94
C ILE A 5 -7.63 -1.10 11.17
N ARG A 6 -7.84 -0.41 12.30
CA ARG A 6 -7.11 0.83 12.62
C ARG A 6 -5.60 0.62 12.71
N ILE A 7 -5.16 -0.42 13.43
CA ILE A 7 -3.74 -0.74 13.56
C ILE A 7 -3.10 -0.99 12.19
N PHE A 8 -3.73 -1.82 11.35
CA PHE A 8 -3.20 -2.12 10.02
C PHE A 8 -3.22 -0.91 9.08
N LEU A 9 -4.25 -0.07 9.13
CA LEU A 9 -4.27 1.18 8.37
C LEU A 9 -3.15 2.12 8.81
N ILE A 10 -2.89 2.26 10.11
CA ILE A 10 -1.75 3.04 10.62
C ILE A 10 -0.43 2.44 10.13
N LEU A 11 -0.27 1.12 10.21
CA LEU A 11 0.94 0.44 9.73
C LEU A 11 1.14 0.65 8.22
N TYR A 12 0.09 0.54 7.41
CA TYR A 12 0.16 0.86 5.98
C TYR A 12 0.50 2.31 5.72
N GLY A 13 -0.06 3.25 6.48
CA GLY A 13 0.31 4.66 6.39
C GLY A 13 1.79 4.88 6.68
N VAL A 14 2.33 4.26 7.74
CA VAL A 14 3.76 4.35 8.08
C VAL A 14 4.64 3.71 7.02
N ILE A 15 4.30 2.51 6.54
CA ILE A 15 5.03 1.82 5.47
C ILE A 15 5.02 2.67 4.19
N ALA A 16 3.85 3.20 3.81
CA ALA A 16 3.69 4.01 2.61
C ALA A 16 4.52 5.29 2.67
N LEU A 17 4.46 5.98 3.80
CA LEU A 17 5.23 7.20 4.02
C LEU A 17 6.74 6.92 3.99
N ALA A 18 7.21 5.93 4.75
CA ALA A 18 8.62 5.62 4.87
C ALA A 18 9.21 5.14 3.53
N THR A 19 8.58 4.15 2.89
CA THR A 19 9.09 3.59 1.62
C THR A 19 8.91 4.54 0.44
N GLY A 20 7.82 5.32 0.42
CA GLY A 20 7.64 6.40 -0.54
C GLY A 20 8.71 7.48 -0.39
N PHE A 21 8.98 7.95 0.84
CA PHE A 21 10.04 8.92 1.10
C PHE A 21 11.42 8.40 0.67
N MET A 22 11.75 7.15 0.99
CA MET A 22 13.00 6.51 0.53
C MET A 22 13.14 6.54 -1.01
N GLY A 23 12.05 6.27 -1.75
CA GLY A 23 12.06 6.32 -3.21
C GLY A 23 12.19 7.75 -3.76
N ILE A 24 11.57 8.74 -3.11
CA ILE A 24 11.69 10.15 -3.47
C ILE A 24 13.12 10.66 -3.30
N THR A 25 13.80 10.25 -2.23
CA THR A 25 15.14 10.73 -1.86
C THR A 25 16.27 9.81 -2.29
N ALA A 26 15.97 8.73 -3.03
CA ALA A 26 17.00 7.81 -3.52
C ALA A 26 18.05 8.56 -4.37
N SER A 27 19.31 8.18 -4.22
CA SER A 27 20.40 8.70 -5.06
C SER A 27 20.21 8.27 -6.51
N TYR A 28 20.32 9.20 -7.44
CA TYR A 28 20.30 8.88 -8.87
C TYR A 28 21.67 8.33 -9.31
N ASP A 29 21.66 7.20 -10.03
CA ASP A 29 22.83 6.62 -10.67
C ASP A 29 22.59 6.48 -12.18
N ALA A 30 23.33 7.28 -12.95
CA ALA A 30 23.23 7.30 -14.41
C ALA A 30 23.79 6.04 -15.09
N THR A 31 24.56 5.20 -14.37
CA THR A 31 25.11 3.96 -14.92
C THR A 31 24.12 2.81 -14.88
N THR A 32 23.12 2.89 -13.99
CA THR A 32 22.15 1.81 -13.75
C THR A 32 20.70 2.21 -14.07
N SER A 33 20.40 3.50 -14.26
CA SER A 33 19.05 3.99 -14.52
C SER A 33 18.97 5.11 -15.57
N LEU A 34 18.02 4.98 -16.49
CA LEU A 34 17.69 6.04 -17.45
C LEU A 34 16.97 7.20 -16.73
N PRO A 35 17.22 8.48 -17.09
CA PRO A 35 16.58 9.62 -16.45
C PRO A 35 15.04 9.55 -16.42
N VAL A 36 14.43 9.01 -17.48
CA VAL A 36 12.98 8.83 -17.56
C VAL A 36 12.46 7.82 -16.53
N LEU A 37 13.22 6.76 -16.25
CA LEU A 37 12.84 5.74 -15.26
C LEU A 37 13.01 6.26 -13.84
N ASP A 38 14.10 6.98 -13.54
CA ASP A 38 14.29 7.65 -12.24
C ASP A 38 13.16 8.67 -11.97
N ASN A 39 12.83 9.51 -12.96
CA ASN A 39 11.76 10.48 -12.82
C ASN A 39 10.39 9.82 -12.56
N ASN A 40 10.04 8.79 -13.32
CA ASN A 40 8.81 8.01 -13.10
C ASN A 40 8.80 7.32 -11.73
N HIS A 41 9.95 6.77 -11.29
CA HIS A 41 10.07 6.15 -9.97
C HIS A 41 9.78 7.15 -8.85
N ARG A 42 10.37 8.35 -8.89
CA ARG A 42 10.13 9.41 -7.88
C ARG A 42 8.69 9.91 -7.89
N PHE A 43 8.08 10.04 -9.06
CA PHE A 43 6.68 10.42 -9.19
C PHE A 43 5.76 9.39 -8.52
N VAL A 44 5.93 8.11 -8.83
CA VAL A 44 5.16 7.01 -8.22
C VAL A 44 5.43 6.91 -6.72
N ALA A 45 6.68 7.07 -6.29
CA ALA A 45 7.05 7.09 -4.88
C ALA A 45 6.39 8.26 -4.12
N SER A 46 6.24 9.43 -4.76
CA SER A 46 5.52 10.57 -4.20
C SER A 46 4.02 10.32 -4.05
N ILE A 47 3.39 9.69 -5.04
CA ILE A 47 1.98 9.26 -4.94
C ILE A 47 1.82 8.25 -3.80
N TRP A 48 2.74 7.28 -3.70
CA TRP A 48 2.72 6.28 -2.65
C TRP A 48 2.88 6.90 -1.26
N ALA A 49 3.86 7.78 -1.07
CA ALA A 49 4.01 8.55 0.17
C ALA A 49 2.75 9.36 0.50
N SER A 50 2.14 10.00 -0.49
CA SER A 50 0.90 10.78 -0.29
C SER A 50 -0.31 9.92 0.08
N THR A 51 -0.36 8.68 -0.41
CA THR A 51 -1.39 7.69 -0.04
C THR A 51 -1.39 7.39 1.47
N SER A 52 -0.27 7.60 2.17
CA SER A 52 -0.23 7.49 3.65
C SER A 52 -1.26 8.36 4.36
N LEU A 53 -1.53 9.56 3.82
CA LEU A 53 -2.53 10.48 4.37
C LEU A 53 -3.93 9.87 4.33
N ALA A 54 -4.26 9.17 3.24
CA ALA A 54 -5.53 8.47 3.12
C ALA A 54 -5.64 7.30 4.11
N PHE A 55 -4.56 6.54 4.31
CA PHE A 55 -4.54 5.48 5.33
C PHE A 55 -4.76 6.03 6.74
N PHE A 56 -4.05 7.10 7.12
CA PHE A 56 -4.22 7.73 8.42
C PHE A 56 -5.62 8.32 8.59
N TYR A 57 -6.15 8.99 7.56
CA TYR A 57 -7.50 9.54 7.58
C TYR A 57 -8.56 8.45 7.82
N VAL A 58 -8.50 7.33 7.09
CA VAL A 58 -9.46 6.22 7.25
C VAL A 58 -9.27 5.50 8.58
N ALA A 59 -8.04 5.44 9.13
CA ALA A 59 -7.82 4.89 10.46
C ALA A 59 -8.58 5.68 11.54
N LEU A 60 -8.64 7.01 11.39
CA LEU A 60 -9.39 7.91 12.28
C LEU A 60 -10.89 7.92 11.97
N ASN A 61 -11.26 7.75 10.70
CA ASN A 61 -12.63 7.79 10.19
C ASN A 61 -13.00 6.46 9.50
N PRO A 62 -13.18 5.36 10.26
CA PRO A 62 -13.37 4.03 9.70
C PRO A 62 -14.71 3.87 8.94
N SER A 63 -15.68 4.74 9.22
CA SER A 63 -16.96 4.85 8.52
C SER A 63 -16.84 5.33 7.07
N GLU A 64 -15.65 5.79 6.64
CA GLU A 64 -15.39 6.24 5.26
C GLU A 64 -15.23 5.06 4.29
N VAL A 65 -16.37 4.44 3.96
CA VAL A 65 -16.45 3.19 3.21
C VAL A 65 -15.81 3.29 1.82
N ALA A 66 -16.05 4.38 1.09
CA ALA A 66 -15.58 4.53 -0.28
C ALA A 66 -14.04 4.55 -0.34
N LEU A 67 -13.42 5.38 0.50
CA LEU A 67 -11.97 5.51 0.56
C LEU A 67 -11.31 4.24 1.09
N PHE A 68 -11.89 3.62 2.13
CA PHE A 68 -11.42 2.33 2.63
C PHE A 68 -11.38 1.27 1.51
N ARG A 69 -12.49 1.10 0.79
CA ARG A 69 -12.58 0.11 -0.31
C ARG A 69 -11.60 0.42 -1.42
N PHE A 70 -11.46 1.68 -1.81
CA PHE A 70 -10.49 2.10 -2.80
C PHE A 70 -9.07 1.70 -2.40
N LEU A 71 -8.65 2.01 -1.17
CA LEU A 71 -7.31 1.67 -0.66
C LEU A 71 -7.06 0.17 -0.64
N MET A 72 -8.03 -0.63 -0.17
CA MET A 72 -7.89 -2.09 -0.12
C MET A 72 -7.77 -2.71 -1.51
N ILE A 73 -8.61 -2.28 -2.46
CA ILE A 73 -8.59 -2.77 -3.84
C ILE A 73 -7.31 -2.34 -4.55
N ALA A 74 -6.89 -1.09 -4.39
CA ALA A 74 -5.67 -0.57 -5.00
C ALA A 74 -4.42 -1.35 -4.54
N LEU A 75 -4.28 -1.60 -3.23
CA LEU A 75 -3.19 -2.41 -2.71
C LEU A 75 -3.25 -3.85 -3.21
N PHE A 76 -4.44 -4.46 -3.22
CA PHE A 76 -4.61 -5.83 -3.70
C PHE A 76 -4.20 -5.96 -5.18
N ILE A 77 -4.64 -5.04 -6.03
CA ILE A 77 -4.20 -4.98 -7.44
C ILE A 77 -2.68 -4.82 -7.51
N GLY A 78 -2.09 -3.95 -6.70
CA GLY A 78 -0.64 -3.79 -6.59
C GLY A 78 0.08 -5.11 -6.27
N GLY A 79 -0.42 -5.87 -5.28
CA GLY A 79 0.13 -7.17 -4.89
C GLY A 79 0.02 -8.22 -6.00
N VAL A 80 -1.09 -8.25 -6.75
CA VAL A 80 -1.27 -9.12 -7.92
C VAL A 80 -0.25 -8.79 -9.00
N ILE A 81 -0.13 -7.51 -9.37
CA ILE A 81 0.80 -7.08 -10.42
C ILE A 81 2.26 -7.34 -9.99
N ARG A 82 2.63 -7.09 -8.73
CA ARG A 82 3.97 -7.43 -8.22
C ARG A 82 4.24 -8.93 -8.26
N SER A 83 3.25 -9.76 -7.94
CA SER A 83 3.38 -11.23 -8.02
C SER A 83 3.61 -11.69 -9.45
N LEU A 84 2.84 -11.15 -10.40
CA LEU A 84 3.00 -11.46 -11.82
C LEU A 84 4.35 -10.99 -12.36
N ALA A 85 4.87 -9.86 -11.88
CA ALA A 85 6.14 -9.32 -12.35
C ALA A 85 7.36 -10.22 -11.99
N LEU A 86 7.24 -11.09 -10.98
CA LEU A 86 8.28 -12.05 -10.58
C LEU A 86 8.64 -13.06 -11.68
N ILE A 87 7.85 -13.18 -12.75
CA ILE A 87 8.26 -13.98 -13.93
C ILE A 87 9.52 -13.43 -14.60
N ASN A 88 9.84 -12.15 -14.40
CA ASN A 88 10.95 -11.46 -15.07
C ASN A 88 12.23 -11.41 -14.22
N TYR A 89 12.16 -11.69 -12.91
CA TYR A 89 13.29 -11.55 -12.00
C TYR A 89 13.10 -12.35 -10.71
N SER A 90 14.22 -12.76 -10.10
CA SER A 90 14.19 -13.47 -8.82
C SER A 90 13.68 -12.57 -7.70
N PRO A 91 12.79 -13.08 -6.82
CA PRO A 91 12.23 -12.28 -5.75
C PRO A 91 13.27 -12.01 -4.65
N THR A 92 13.30 -10.77 -4.17
CA THR A 92 14.00 -10.45 -2.92
C THR A 92 13.07 -10.69 -1.72
N PRO A 93 13.61 -10.92 -0.50
CA PRO A 93 12.78 -11.04 0.70
C PRO A 93 11.84 -9.85 0.91
N PHE A 94 12.31 -8.63 0.58
CA PHE A 94 11.50 -7.42 0.68
C PHE A 94 10.33 -7.39 -0.32
N MET A 95 10.53 -7.89 -1.55
CA MET A 95 9.45 -8.04 -2.53
C MET A 95 8.40 -9.05 -2.06
N ILE A 96 8.83 -10.21 -1.53
CA ILE A 96 7.92 -11.23 -0.99
C ILE A 96 7.11 -10.66 0.17
N PHE A 97 7.78 -9.94 1.08
CA PHE A 97 7.11 -9.26 2.18
C PHE A 97 6.07 -8.26 1.68
N GLY A 98 6.43 -7.40 0.72
CA GLY A 98 5.53 -6.44 0.08
C GLY A 98 4.29 -7.10 -0.52
N ILE A 99 4.48 -8.18 -1.28
CA ILE A 99 3.38 -8.96 -1.87
C ILE A 99 2.49 -9.55 -0.78
N ALA A 100 3.07 -10.15 0.26
CA ALA A 100 2.31 -10.78 1.34
C ALA A 100 1.44 -9.76 2.08
N ILE A 101 1.98 -8.57 2.39
CA ILE A 101 1.19 -7.50 3.03
C ILE A 101 0.17 -6.88 2.08
N GLU A 102 0.38 -6.91 0.77
CA GLU A 102 -0.58 -6.35 -0.18
C GLU A 102 -1.75 -7.28 -0.48
N LEU A 103 -1.56 -8.59 -0.32
CA LEU A 103 -2.59 -9.59 -0.63
C LEU A 103 -3.31 -10.12 0.61
N ILE A 104 -2.60 -10.42 1.71
CA ILE A 104 -3.21 -11.15 2.83
C ILE A 104 -3.97 -10.20 3.77
N PRO A 105 -3.35 -9.21 4.43
CA PRO A 105 -4.07 -8.33 5.36
C PRO A 105 -5.08 -7.43 4.65
N THR A 106 -4.88 -7.04 3.39
CA THR A 106 -5.87 -6.27 2.62
C THR A 106 -7.18 -7.04 2.42
N THR A 107 -7.11 -8.31 1.99
CA THR A 107 -8.30 -9.16 1.84
C THR A 107 -8.98 -9.40 3.20
N LEU A 108 -8.20 -9.66 4.24
CA LEU A 108 -8.74 -9.83 5.59
C LEU A 108 -9.42 -8.55 6.08
N MET A 109 -8.77 -7.39 5.96
CA MET A 109 -9.35 -6.10 6.35
C MET A 109 -10.60 -5.78 5.55
N PHE A 110 -10.62 -6.06 4.25
CA PHE A 110 -11.80 -5.86 3.40
C PHE A 110 -13.01 -6.66 3.90
N TRP A 111 -12.77 -7.94 4.23
CA TRP A 111 -13.79 -8.80 4.84
C TRP A 111 -14.22 -8.27 6.22
N MET A 112 -13.26 -7.91 7.08
CA MET A 112 -13.56 -7.40 8.42
C MET A 112 -14.41 -6.13 8.39
N HIS A 113 -14.08 -5.19 7.51
CA HIS A 113 -14.81 -3.94 7.33
C HIS A 113 -16.21 -4.17 6.79
N THR A 114 -16.35 -5.05 5.79
CA THR A 114 -17.67 -5.43 5.24
C THR A 114 -18.57 -6.06 6.31
N LYS A 115 -18.00 -6.90 7.19
CA LYS A 115 -18.75 -7.50 8.30
C LYS A 115 -19.23 -6.45 9.29
N LEU A 116 -18.36 -5.53 9.72
CA LEU A 116 -18.74 -4.45 10.64
C LEU A 116 -19.80 -3.52 10.05
N LEU A 117 -19.73 -3.26 8.74
CA LEU A 117 -20.73 -2.45 8.01
C LEU A 117 -22.12 -3.11 8.07
N ASN A 118 -22.18 -4.41 7.76
CA ASN A 118 -23.43 -5.15 7.77
C ASN A 118 -24.02 -5.30 9.20
N GLU A 119 -23.17 -5.28 10.22
CA GLU A 119 -23.56 -5.28 11.63
C GLU A 119 -23.93 -3.89 12.17
N GLY A 120 -23.74 -2.81 11.39
CA GLY A 120 -24.02 -1.43 11.81
C GLY A 120 -23.08 -0.91 12.92
N SER A 121 -21.87 -1.45 13.00
CA SER A 121 -20.89 -1.18 14.08
C SER A 121 -19.64 -0.42 13.63
N LEU A 122 -19.72 0.24 12.47
CA LEU A 122 -18.67 1.05 11.85
C LEU A 122 -18.78 2.54 12.21
#